data_AF-A0A0C4EGR9-F1
#
_entry.id   AF-A0A0C4EGR9-F1
#
_cell.length_a   1.000
_cell.length_b   1.000
_cell.length_c   1.000
_cell.angle_alpha   90.00
_cell.angle_beta   90.00
_cell.angle_gamma   90.00
#
_symmetry.space_group_name_H-M   'P 1'
#
loop_
_entity.id
_entity.type
_entity.pdbx_description
1 polymer ?
#
loop_
_entity_poly.entity_id
_entity_poly.type
_entity_poly.pdbx_seq_one_letter_code
_entity_poly.pdbx_strand_id
1 'polypeptide(L)' 'MPKNESDAEKKAVEDDDEPDEWDKRIFSTGCADENWKLTECHSEKKDWRQCTEELTRFRECWKRHNNDKRTQTKDA' A
#
# COMPACT_ATOMS: atom_id res chain seq x y z
N MET A 1 33.02 -7.39 -21.57
CA MET A 1 31.67 -7.67 -22.13
C MET A 1 31.24 -9.04 -21.63
N PRO A 2 30.03 -9.29 -21.10
CA PRO A 2 29.01 -8.45 -20.44
C PRO A 2 28.77 -8.91 -18.96
N LYS A 3 28.66 -7.99 -17.99
CA LYS A 3 27.43 -7.45 -17.38
C LYS A 3 26.52 -8.51 -16.73
N ASN A 4 26.64 -8.55 -15.40
CA ASN A 4 25.91 -9.30 -14.39
C ASN A 4 24.47 -8.75 -14.25
N GLU A 5 23.47 -9.41 -14.84
CA GLU A 5 22.04 -9.04 -14.74
C GLU A 5 21.16 -10.30 -14.82
N SER A 6 21.00 -11.03 -13.70
CA SER A 6 20.06 -12.18 -13.68
C SER A 6 19.33 -12.39 -12.35
N ASP A 7 19.35 -11.41 -11.43
CA ASP A 7 18.66 -11.54 -10.13
C ASP A 7 17.42 -10.64 -9.99
N ALA A 8 17.11 -9.81 -11.00
CA ALA A 8 15.99 -8.85 -10.92
C ALA A 8 14.67 -9.37 -11.52
N GLU A 9 14.61 -10.62 -12.01
CA GLU A 9 13.47 -11.12 -12.79
C GLU A 9 12.96 -12.48 -12.28
N LYS A 10 12.91 -12.66 -10.95
CA LYS A 10 12.29 -13.84 -10.30
C LYS A 10 11.26 -13.47 -9.24
N LYS A 11 10.32 -12.57 -9.57
CA LYS A 11 9.12 -12.42 -8.74
C LYS A 11 7.90 -11.89 -9.50
N ALA A 12 7.71 -12.34 -10.72
CA ALA A 12 6.44 -12.21 -11.41
C ALA A 12 6.01 -13.63 -11.77
N VAL A 13 4.76 -13.97 -11.47
CA VAL A 13 4.08 -15.28 -11.62
C VAL A 13 4.13 -16.15 -10.36
N GLU A 14 2.94 -16.58 -9.90
CA GLU A 14 2.55 -17.33 -8.68
C GLU A 14 2.28 -16.40 -7.48
N ASP A 15 1.05 -15.94 -7.20
CA ASP A 15 -0.17 -16.69 -6.88
C ASP A 15 -1.40 -15.76 -7.00
N ASP A 16 -2.39 -16.06 -7.84
CA ASP A 16 -3.58 -15.22 -8.10
C ASP A 16 -4.64 -15.31 -6.97
N ASP A 17 -4.44 -16.22 -6.00
CA ASP A 17 -5.35 -16.47 -4.88
C ASP A 17 -4.82 -15.95 -3.52
N GLU A 18 -3.58 -15.45 -3.43
CA GLU A 18 -3.04 -14.87 -2.19
C GLU A 18 -2.91 -13.33 -2.26
N PRO A 19 -3.33 -12.60 -1.20
CA PRO A 19 -3.07 -11.17 -1.12
C PRO A 19 -1.56 -10.93 -1.11
N ASP A 20 -1.11 -9.94 -1.87
CA ASP A 20 0.30 -9.62 -1.96
C ASP A 20 0.86 -9.12 -0.60
N GLU A 21 2.18 -8.97 -0.51
CA GLU A 21 2.84 -8.50 0.72
C GLU A 21 2.36 -7.11 1.16
N TRP A 22 1.88 -6.28 0.24
CA TRP A 22 1.36 -4.95 0.52
C TRP A 22 -0.08 -5.02 1.04
N ASP A 23 -0.95 -5.80 0.40
CA ASP A 23 -2.32 -6.06 0.81
C ASP A 23 -2.36 -6.71 2.19
N LYS A 24 -1.53 -7.73 2.44
CA LYS A 24 -1.36 -8.35 3.76
C LYS A 24 -1.04 -7.31 4.83
N ARG A 25 -0.17 -6.33 4.53
CA ARG A 25 0.16 -5.24 5.47
C ARG A 25 -1.01 -4.32 5.69
N ILE A 26 -1.72 -3.91 4.65
CA ILE A 26 -2.90 -3.05 4.76
C ILE A 26 -4.02 -3.73 5.54
N PHE A 27 -4.34 -5.00 5.27
CA PHE A 27 -5.33 -5.75 6.05
C PHE A 27 -4.97 -5.82 7.53
N SER A 28 -3.68 -6.03 7.85
CA SER A 28 -3.22 -6.06 9.25
C SER A 28 -3.30 -4.70 9.97
N THR A 29 -3.54 -3.59 9.26
CA THR A 29 -3.70 -2.27 9.86
C THR A 29 -5.12 -1.98 10.37
N GLY A 30 -6.11 -2.76 9.92
CA GLY A 30 -7.53 -2.51 10.18
C GLY A 30 -8.16 -1.37 9.36
N CYS A 31 -7.41 -0.76 8.44
CA CYS A 31 -7.85 0.38 7.60
C CYS A 31 -7.94 0.03 6.11
N ALA A 32 -8.25 -1.24 5.80
CA ALA A 32 -8.27 -1.73 4.44
C ALA A 32 -9.40 -1.11 3.61
N ASP A 33 -10.56 -0.87 4.20
CA ASP A 33 -11.72 -0.28 3.51
C ASP A 33 -11.44 1.16 3.07
N GLU A 34 -10.83 1.97 3.95
CA GLU A 34 -10.43 3.35 3.61
C GLU A 34 -9.31 3.37 2.57
N ASN A 35 -8.37 2.41 2.65
CA ASN A 35 -7.33 2.25 1.64
C ASN A 35 -7.90 1.87 0.27
N TRP A 36 -8.89 0.98 0.24
CA TRP A 36 -9.59 0.60 -0.98
C TRP A 36 -10.28 1.81 -1.63
N LYS A 37 -11.06 2.58 -0.85
CA LYS A 37 -11.73 3.79 -1.35
C LYS A 37 -10.76 4.84 -1.87
N LEU A 38 -9.62 5.00 -1.19
CA LEU A 38 -8.56 5.89 -1.65
C LEU A 38 -7.97 5.42 -2.99
N THR A 39 -7.70 4.12 -3.10
CA THR A 39 -7.18 3.48 -4.33
C THR A 39 -8.17 3.60 -5.48
N GLU A 40 -9.46 3.38 -5.22
CA GLU A 40 -10.55 3.54 -6.18
C GLU A 40 -10.63 4.98 -6.69
N CYS A 41 -10.68 5.98 -5.79
CA CYS A 41 -10.66 7.39 -6.19
C CYS A 41 -9.44 7.75 -7.03
N HIS A 42 -8.24 7.27 -6.65
CA HIS A 42 -7.03 7.50 -7.42
C HIS A 42 -7.08 6.80 -8.77
N SER A 43 -7.64 5.58 -8.85
CA SER A 43 -7.78 4.85 -10.09
C SER A 43 -8.72 5.55 -11.07
N GLU A 44 -9.81 6.14 -10.58
CA GLU A 44 -10.76 6.90 -11.39
C GLU A 44 -10.18 8.25 -11.84
N LYS A 45 -9.65 9.04 -10.91
CA LYS A 45 -9.23 10.42 -11.18
C LYS A 45 -7.80 10.53 -11.71
N LYS A 46 -6.98 9.51 -11.48
CA LYS A 46 -5.52 9.48 -11.72
C LYS A 46 -4.78 10.66 -11.05
N ASP A 47 -5.35 11.23 -10.00
CA ASP A 47 -4.79 12.36 -9.25
C ASP A 47 -5.21 12.28 -7.77
N TRP A 48 -4.22 12.00 -6.90
CA TRP A 48 -4.44 11.86 -5.47
C TRP A 48 -4.89 13.16 -4.80
N ARG A 49 -4.59 14.33 -5.38
CA ARG A 49 -5.00 15.63 -4.81
C ARG A 49 -6.52 15.78 -4.81
N GLN A 50 -7.19 15.17 -5.79
CA GLN A 50 -8.65 15.16 -5.91
C GLN A 50 -9.32 14.12 -5.00
N CYS A 51 -8.54 13.33 -4.25
CA CYS A 51 -8.98 12.31 -3.30
C CYS A 51 -8.70 12.72 -1.85
N THR A 52 -8.66 14.03 -1.58
CA THR A 52 -8.35 14.59 -0.25
C THR A 52 -9.30 14.09 0.85
N GLU A 53 -10.58 13.86 0.52
CA GLU A 53 -11.55 13.31 1.46
C GLU A 53 -11.19 11.86 1.87
N GLU A 54 -10.93 10.98 0.91
CA GLU A 54 -10.56 9.59 1.18
C GLU A 54 -9.19 9.50 1.87
N LEU A 55 -8.24 10.38 1.52
CA LEU A 55 -6.98 10.54 2.24
C LEU A 55 -7.20 10.89 3.71
N THR A 56 -8.16 11.78 3.99
CA THR A 56 -8.47 12.20 5.36
C THR A 56 -9.07 11.06 6.16
N ARG A 57 -10.03 10.33 5.58
CA ARG A 57 -10.64 9.14 6.20
C ARG A 57 -9.61 8.07 6.50
N PHE A 58 -8.73 7.78 5.53
CA PHE A 58 -7.63 6.83 5.73
C PHE A 58 -6.71 7.27 6.88
N ARG A 59 -6.32 8.55 6.93
CA ARG A 59 -5.50 9.10 8.04
C ARG A 59 -6.20 9.02 9.40
N GLU A 60 -7.51 9.25 9.45
CA GLU A 60 -8.27 9.11 10.69
C GLU A 60 -8.31 7.67 11.17
N CYS A 61 -8.60 6.71 10.28
CA CYS A 61 -8.52 5.29 10.61
C CYS A 61 -7.12 4.94 11.10
N TRP A 62 -6.09 5.39 10.37
CA TRP A 62 -4.68 5.13 10.70
C TRP A 62 -4.34 5.53 12.14
N LYS A 63 -4.77 6.72 12.56
CA LYS A 63 -4.60 7.22 13.93
C LYS A 63 -5.40 6.41 14.95
N ARG A 64 -6.67 6.09 14.66
CA ARG A 64 -7.52 5.28 15.56
C ARG A 64 -6.91 3.91 15.86
N HIS A 65 -6.27 3.30 14.87
CA HIS A 65 -5.60 2.01 14.98
C HIS A 65 -4.16 2.10 15.50
N ASN A 66 -3.68 3.30 15.88
CA ASN A 66 -2.31 3.55 16.35
C ASN A 66 -1.23 3.04 15.38
N ASN A 67 -1.51 3.09 14.08
CA ASN A 67 -0.62 2.57 13.05
C ASN A 67 0.64 3.43 12.85
N ASP A 68 0.71 4.62 13.45
CA ASP A 68 1.88 5.51 13.43
C ASP A 68 3.17 4.81 13.90
N LYS A 69 3.06 3.85 14.84
CA LYS A 69 4.19 3.05 15.30
C LYS A 69 4.70 2.06 14.26
N ARG A 70 3.84 1.63 13.33
CA ARG A 70 4.17 0.66 12.27
C ARG A 70 4.98 1.29 11.14
N THR A 71 4.85 2.60 10.96
CA THR A 71 5.55 3.40 9.95
C THR A 71 6.76 4.14 10.49
N GLN A 72 7.16 3.89 11.75
CA GLN A 72 8.44 4.38 12.25
C GLN A 72 9.54 3.66 11.46
N THR A 73 10.12 4.35 10.49
CA THR A 73 11.41 3.99 9.95
C THR A 73 12.40 4.08 11.10
N LYS A 74 12.98 2.95 11.52
CA LYS A 74 14.25 3.01 12.25
C LYS A 74 15.21 3.75 11.33
N ASP A 75 15.72 4.90 11.78
CA ASP A 75 16.85 5.55 11.13
C ASP A 75 17.92 4.48 10.88
N ALA A 76 18.24 4.27 9.60
CA ALA A 76 19.26 3.32 9.15
C ALA A 76 20.64 3.99 9.17
#